data_AF-Q0W6I9-F1
#
_entry.id   AF-Q0W6I9-F1
#
_cell.length_a   1.000
_cell.length_b   1.000
_cell.length_c   1.000
_cell.angle_alpha   90.00
_cell.angle_beta   90.00
_cell.angle_gamma   90.00
#
_symmetry.space_group_name_H-M   'P 1'
#
loop_
_entity.id
_entity.type
_entity.pdbx_description
1 polymer ?
#
loop_
_entity_poly.entity_id
_entity_poly.type
_entity_poly.pdbx_seq_one_letter_code
_entity_poly.pdbx_strand_id
1 'polypeptide(L)'
;MADEFEPKILGILCNWCTYAGADLAGVSRAQYPPNVRVVRIMCTGRVDPAFIMEAFSLGADAVLVSGCHIGDCHYIAGNYKARRRVALTRKVLEEMGLDGKRLKMTFVSASEGALWAEVVKNMVADIKKLGPSPVQKKVAAAAHGAAAADDDLAELSKISAGKKVEAAPLQKQ
;
A
#
# COMPACT_ATOMS: atom_id res chain seq x y z
N MET A 1 1.87 27.16 18.88
CA MET A 1 1.96 25.80 19.43
C MET A 1 2.82 25.02 18.45
N ALA A 2 3.85 24.32 18.91
CA ALA A 2 4.68 23.52 18.00
C ALA A 2 3.76 22.55 17.24
N ASP A 3 3.90 22.47 15.90
CA ASP A 3 3.14 21.53 15.07
C ASP A 3 3.24 20.14 15.67
N GLU A 4 2.14 19.63 16.23
CA GLU A 4 2.08 18.27 16.76
C GLU A 4 2.31 17.29 15.60
N PHE A 5 3.20 16.33 15.78
CA PHE A 5 3.52 15.36 14.74
C PHE A 5 2.27 14.55 14.35
N GLU A 6 1.83 14.72 13.10
CA GLU A 6 0.75 13.96 12.50
C GLU A 6 1.31 12.93 11.51
N PRO A 7 1.21 11.62 11.81
CA PRO A 7 1.82 10.60 10.98
C PRO A 7 1.12 10.48 9.62
N LYS A 8 1.91 10.23 8.57
CA LYS A 8 1.43 9.89 7.23
C LYS A 8 1.37 8.38 7.07
N ILE A 9 0.17 7.82 6.98
CA ILE A 9 -0.02 6.37 6.87
C ILE A 9 -0.57 6.01 5.49
N LEU A 10 0.11 5.10 4.79
CA LEU A 10 -0.40 4.51 3.57
C LEU A 10 -1.20 3.23 3.89
N GLY A 11 -2.48 3.19 3.54
CA GLY A 11 -3.32 2.01 3.62
C GLY A 11 -3.37 1.28 2.29
N ILE A 12 -2.99 0.01 2.22
CA ILE A 12 -3.17 -0.85 1.04
C ILE A 12 -4.28 -1.86 1.33
N LEU A 13 -5.45 -1.65 0.72
CA LEU A 13 -6.68 -2.37 1.09
C LEU A 13 -7.16 -3.27 -0.04
N CYS A 14 -7.57 -4.50 0.30
CA CYS A 14 -8.29 -5.32 -0.66
C CYS A 14 -9.68 -4.76 -0.97
N ASN A 15 -10.08 -4.84 -2.23
CA ASN A 15 -11.37 -4.36 -2.72
C ASN A 15 -12.56 -5.04 -2.03
N TRP A 16 -12.49 -6.36 -1.87
CA TRP A 16 -13.67 -7.17 -1.51
C TRP A 16 -14.09 -7.09 -0.05
N CYS A 17 -13.13 -6.92 0.86
CA CYS A 17 -13.41 -6.97 2.30
C CYS A 17 -13.05 -5.64 2.96
N THR A 18 -11.76 -5.34 3.12
CA THR A 18 -11.38 -4.16 3.91
C THR A 18 -11.80 -2.85 3.24
N TYR A 19 -11.70 -2.70 1.92
CA TYR A 19 -12.16 -1.47 1.27
C TYR A 19 -13.66 -1.26 1.51
N ALA A 20 -14.48 -2.30 1.37
CA ALA A 20 -15.90 -2.26 1.72
C ALA A 20 -16.14 -2.01 3.21
N GLY A 21 -15.32 -2.55 4.11
CA GLY A 21 -15.36 -2.26 5.54
C GLY A 21 -15.03 -0.78 5.86
N ALA A 22 -14.08 -0.20 5.12
CA ALA A 22 -13.75 1.22 5.22
C ALA A 22 -14.91 2.10 4.69
N ASP A 23 -15.55 1.70 3.61
CA ASP A 23 -16.77 2.35 3.10
C ASP A 23 -17.91 2.26 4.13
N LEU A 24 -18.10 1.10 4.75
CA LEU A 24 -19.08 0.90 5.81
C LEU A 24 -18.79 1.80 7.02
N ALA A 25 -17.53 1.97 7.41
CA ALA A 25 -17.17 2.93 8.46
C ALA A 25 -17.65 4.35 8.11
N GLY A 26 -17.52 4.76 6.85
CA GLY A 26 -18.04 6.02 6.33
C GLY A 26 -19.57 6.10 6.38
N VAL A 27 -20.27 5.08 5.88
CA VAL A 27 -21.74 4.99 5.90
C VAL A 27 -22.29 5.04 7.33
N SER A 28 -21.65 4.32 8.25
CA SER A 28 -22.00 4.30 9.68
C SER A 28 -21.53 5.53 10.45
N ARG A 29 -20.87 6.50 9.77
CA ARG A 29 -20.32 7.73 10.37
C ARG A 29 -19.33 7.46 11.52
N ALA A 30 -18.66 6.30 11.50
CA ALA A 30 -17.67 5.92 12.49
C ALA A 30 -16.42 6.79 12.32
N GLN A 31 -16.22 7.73 13.26
CA GLN A 31 -15.09 8.66 13.20
C GLN A 31 -13.78 7.98 13.57
N TYR A 32 -12.72 8.28 12.81
CA TYR A 32 -11.33 7.91 13.07
C TYR A 32 -10.39 9.01 12.53
N PRO A 33 -9.12 9.05 12.97
CA PRO A 33 -8.20 10.11 12.55
C PRO A 33 -7.92 10.11 11.03
N PRO A 34 -7.77 11.27 10.38
CA PRO A 34 -7.66 11.41 8.92
C PRO A 34 -6.26 11.09 8.35
N ASN A 35 -5.44 10.35 9.07
CA ASN A 35 -4.02 10.13 8.78
C ASN A 35 -3.76 9.06 7.71
N VAL A 36 -4.76 8.23 7.40
CA VAL A 36 -4.63 7.09 6.47
C VAL A 36 -5.10 7.48 5.07
N ARG A 37 -4.21 7.31 4.08
CA ARG A 37 -4.54 7.43 2.65
C ARG A 37 -4.62 6.05 2.03
N VAL A 38 -5.76 5.72 1.44
CA VAL A 38 -6.05 4.37 0.94
C VAL A 38 -5.66 4.23 -0.54
N VAL A 39 -4.91 3.17 -0.84
CA VAL A 39 -4.71 2.62 -2.18
C VAL A 39 -5.49 1.31 -2.27
N ARG A 40 -6.41 1.25 -3.22
CA ARG A 40 -7.25 0.08 -3.47
C ARG A 40 -6.52 -0.90 -4.39
N ILE A 41 -6.52 -2.17 -4.00
CA ILE A 41 -6.08 -3.30 -4.83
C ILE A 41 -7.13 -4.40 -4.82
N MET A 42 -7.17 -5.26 -5.84
CA MET A 42 -8.17 -6.33 -5.86
C MET A 42 -8.00 -7.35 -4.74
N CYS A 43 -6.75 -7.69 -4.39
CA CYS A 43 -6.44 -8.65 -3.34
C CYS A 43 -5.13 -8.27 -2.65
N THR A 44 -5.03 -8.50 -1.34
CA THR A 44 -3.74 -8.40 -0.63
C THR A 44 -2.67 -9.32 -1.21
N GLY A 45 -3.05 -10.39 -1.92
CA GLY A 45 -2.10 -11.22 -2.67
C GLY A 45 -1.29 -10.47 -3.73
N ARG A 46 -1.75 -9.28 -4.16
CA ARG A 46 -1.03 -8.38 -5.08
C ARG A 46 0.07 -7.58 -4.37
N VAL A 47 0.04 -7.47 -3.04
CA VAL A 47 1.05 -6.76 -2.26
C VAL A 47 2.40 -7.43 -2.47
N ASP A 48 3.33 -6.58 -2.91
CA ASP A 48 4.74 -6.89 -3.08
C ASP A 48 5.55 -6.08 -2.05
N PRO A 49 6.62 -6.64 -1.46
CA PRO A 49 7.51 -5.89 -0.58
C PRO A 49 8.01 -4.58 -1.18
N ALA A 50 8.24 -4.51 -2.49
CA ALA A 50 8.68 -3.28 -3.16
C ALA A 50 7.72 -2.11 -2.95
N PHE A 51 6.40 -2.36 -2.93
CA PHE A 51 5.40 -1.30 -2.67
C PHE A 51 5.53 -0.73 -1.26
N ILE A 52 5.86 -1.57 -0.29
CA ILE A 52 6.03 -1.16 1.10
C ILE A 52 7.31 -0.34 1.24
N MET A 53 8.41 -0.79 0.62
CA MET A 53 9.68 -0.07 0.64
C MET A 53 9.56 1.30 -0.05
N GLU A 54 8.89 1.34 -1.19
CA GLU A 54 8.64 2.58 -1.93
C GLU A 54 7.80 3.56 -1.11
N ALA A 55 6.77 3.08 -0.41
CA ALA A 55 5.96 3.93 0.47
C ALA A 55 6.81 4.62 1.54
N PHE A 56 7.74 3.88 2.19
CA PHE A 56 8.67 4.48 3.15
C PHE A 56 9.66 5.45 2.47
N SER A 57 10.16 5.13 1.29
CA SER A 57 11.04 6.01 0.48
C SER A 57 10.35 7.35 0.16
N LEU A 58 9.06 7.31 -0.18
CA LEU A 58 8.22 8.48 -0.45
C LEU A 58 7.79 9.23 0.82
N GLY A 59 8.25 8.81 2.00
CA GLY A 59 8.06 9.51 3.26
C GLY A 59 6.80 9.11 4.04
N ALA A 60 6.27 7.90 3.82
CA ALA A 60 5.27 7.34 4.74
C ALA A 60 5.91 7.07 6.11
N ASP A 61 5.21 7.45 7.18
CA ASP A 61 5.61 7.12 8.55
C ASP A 61 5.23 5.68 8.92
N ALA A 62 4.23 5.14 8.21
CA ALA A 62 3.76 3.78 8.39
C ALA A 62 2.99 3.26 7.16
N VAL A 63 2.93 1.94 7.03
CA VAL A 63 2.16 1.23 5.99
C VAL A 63 1.23 0.23 6.66
N LEU A 64 -0.06 0.33 6.35
CA LEU A 64 -1.12 -0.58 6.79
C LEU A 64 -1.60 -1.41 5.61
N VAL A 65 -1.34 -2.72 5.63
CA VAL A 65 -1.90 -3.67 4.65
C VAL A 65 -3.12 -4.33 5.27
N SER A 66 -4.26 -4.34 4.58
CA SER A 66 -5.45 -4.99 5.13
C SER A 66 -6.25 -5.76 4.11
N GLY A 67 -6.66 -6.98 4.49
CA GLY A 67 -7.35 -7.92 3.62
C GLY A 67 -8.55 -8.59 4.27
N CYS A 68 -9.17 -9.51 3.53
CA CYS A 68 -10.17 -10.43 4.06
C CYS A 68 -9.60 -11.32 5.17
N HIS A 69 -10.45 -11.74 6.10
CA HIS A 69 -10.12 -12.78 7.09
C HIS A 69 -9.51 -14.03 6.44
N ILE A 70 -8.65 -14.69 7.20
CA ILE A 70 -7.96 -15.90 6.74
C ILE A 70 -9.01 -17.00 6.58
N GLY A 71 -9.18 -17.50 5.35
CA GLY A 71 -10.28 -18.40 4.96
C GLY A 71 -11.28 -17.75 4.01
N ASP A 72 -11.48 -16.43 4.11
CA ASP A 72 -12.53 -15.70 3.39
C ASP A 72 -12.00 -14.91 2.20
N CYS A 73 -10.82 -15.28 1.69
CA CYS A 73 -10.25 -14.58 0.56
C CYS A 73 -11.12 -14.78 -0.69
N HIS A 74 -11.56 -13.69 -1.31
CA HIS A 74 -12.28 -13.77 -2.60
C HIS A 74 -11.50 -14.54 -3.68
N TYR A 75 -10.17 -14.51 -3.60
CA TYR A 75 -9.27 -15.26 -4.48
C TYR A 75 -8.65 -16.48 -3.79
N ILE A 76 -9.38 -17.08 -2.84
CA ILE A 76 -9.10 -18.34 -2.13
C ILE A 76 -7.91 -18.25 -1.18
N ALA A 77 -6.71 -17.91 -1.67
CA ALA A 77 -5.47 -18.02 -0.91
C ALA A 77 -4.56 -16.77 -0.96
N GLY A 78 -5.01 -15.67 -1.58
CA GLY A 78 -4.19 -14.47 -1.77
C GLY A 78 -3.68 -13.84 -0.46
N ASN A 79 -4.54 -13.75 0.54
CA ASN A 79 -4.21 -13.21 1.86
C ASN A 79 -3.22 -14.08 2.66
N TYR A 80 -3.20 -15.40 2.47
CA TYR A 80 -2.18 -16.28 3.08
C TYR A 80 -0.78 -15.96 2.56
N LYS A 81 -0.64 -15.74 1.25
CA LYS A 81 0.64 -15.35 0.62
C LYS A 81 1.08 -13.98 1.15
N ALA A 82 0.16 -13.02 1.19
CA ALA A 82 0.42 -11.68 1.72
C ALA A 82 0.88 -11.72 3.19
N ARG A 83 0.22 -12.51 4.06
CA ARG A 83 0.61 -12.66 5.48
C ARG A 83 2.07 -13.07 5.65
N ARG A 84 2.54 -14.05 4.86
CA ARG A 84 3.93 -14.50 4.89
C ARG A 84 4.88 -13.41 4.37
N ARG A 85 4.57 -12.78 3.24
CA ARG A 85 5.40 -11.71 2.67
C ARG A 85 5.53 -10.53 3.62
N VAL A 86 4.42 -10.01 4.13
CA VAL A 86 4.43 -8.86 5.04
C VAL A 86 5.17 -9.17 6.35
N ALA A 87 5.07 -10.39 6.87
CA ALA A 87 5.84 -10.81 8.04
C ALA A 87 7.35 -10.83 7.77
N LEU A 88 7.79 -11.29 6.59
CA LEU A 88 9.20 -11.25 6.20
C LEU A 88 9.68 -9.81 5.96
N THR A 89 8.90 -9.00 5.25
CA THR A 89 9.21 -7.59 5.01
C THR A 89 9.37 -6.82 6.32
N ARG A 90 8.54 -7.12 7.33
CA ARG A 90 8.68 -6.53 8.67
C ARG A 90 10.06 -6.77 9.28
N LYS A 91 10.56 -8.01 9.21
CA LYS A 91 11.89 -8.35 9.74
C LYS A 91 13.01 -7.62 8.98
N VAL A 92 12.89 -7.53 7.66
CA VAL A 92 13.84 -6.76 6.84
C VAL A 92 13.85 -5.28 7.23
N LEU A 93 12.68 -4.68 7.48
CA LEU A 93 12.60 -3.30 7.96
C LEU A 93 13.29 -3.12 9.32
N GLU A 94 13.09 -4.06 10.25
CA GLU A 94 13.76 -4.06 11.56
C GLU A 94 15.28 -4.10 11.42
N GLU A 95 15.81 -4.95 10.54
CA GLU A 95 17.25 -5.03 10.24
C GLU A 95 17.79 -3.74 9.60
N MET A 96 16.96 -3.02 8.85
CA MET A 96 17.30 -1.72 8.26
C MET A 96 17.19 -0.54 9.23
N GLY A 97 16.88 -0.79 10.52
CA GLY A 97 16.72 0.25 11.54
C GLY A 97 15.37 0.96 11.51
N LEU A 98 14.39 0.43 10.77
CA LEU A 98 12.99 0.87 10.84
C LEU A 98 12.25 0.03 11.87
N ASP A 99 11.54 0.66 12.81
CA ASP A 99 10.69 -0.09 13.75
C ASP A 99 9.62 -0.88 12.98
N GLY A 100 9.61 -2.21 13.14
CA GLY A 100 8.68 -3.10 12.46
C GLY A 100 7.20 -2.83 12.78
N LYS A 101 6.89 -2.10 13.86
CA LYS A 101 5.53 -1.61 14.17
C LYS A 101 5.02 -0.61 13.12
N ARG A 102 5.91 0.00 12.32
CA ARG A 102 5.53 0.89 11.21
C ARG A 102 4.89 0.16 10.04
N LEU A 103 5.05 -1.16 9.93
CA LEU A 103 4.33 -1.99 8.96
C LEU A 103 3.29 -2.82 9.71
N LYS A 104 2.00 -2.73 9.39
CA LYS A 104 0.97 -3.55 10.04
C LYS A 104 0.14 -4.29 9.01
N MET A 105 -0.17 -5.55 9.29
CA MET A 105 -1.15 -6.30 8.50
C MET A 105 -2.37 -6.60 9.36
N THR A 106 -3.55 -6.25 8.86
CA THR A 106 -4.84 -6.51 9.53
C THR A 106 -5.78 -7.29 8.62
N PHE A 107 -6.83 -7.82 9.22
CA PHE A 107 -7.89 -8.52 8.52
C PHE A 107 -9.21 -7.93 8.96
N VAL A 108 -9.94 -7.37 8.01
CA VAL A 108 -11.21 -6.67 8.24
C VAL A 108 -12.17 -7.04 7.11
N SER A 109 -13.32 -7.58 7.50
CA SER A 109 -14.41 -7.98 6.62
C SER A 109 -15.19 -6.77 6.09
N ALA A 110 -16.06 -7.00 5.10
CA ALA A 110 -16.92 -5.95 4.56
C ALA A 110 -17.94 -5.41 5.58
N SER A 111 -18.32 -6.20 6.59
CA SER A 111 -19.30 -5.82 7.62
C SER A 111 -18.67 -5.23 8.89
N GLU A 112 -17.35 -5.04 8.90
CA GLU A 112 -16.57 -4.69 10.10
C GLU A 112 -16.12 -3.21 10.08
N GLY A 113 -17.03 -2.28 9.77
CA GLY A 113 -16.69 -0.85 9.69
C GLY A 113 -16.24 -0.24 11.02
N ALA A 114 -16.82 -0.67 12.15
CA ALA A 114 -16.37 -0.25 13.48
C ALA A 114 -14.93 -0.71 13.77
N LEU A 115 -14.59 -1.94 13.40
CA LEU A 115 -13.24 -2.49 13.54
C LEU A 115 -12.24 -1.75 12.67
N TRP A 116 -12.61 -1.38 11.43
CA TRP A 116 -11.75 -0.54 10.59
C TRP A 116 -11.39 0.79 11.28
N ALA A 117 -12.39 1.49 11.83
CA ALA A 117 -12.18 2.74 12.54
C ALA A 117 -11.25 2.56 13.76
N GLU A 118 -11.39 1.44 14.48
CA GLU A 118 -10.51 1.08 15.60
C GLU A 118 -9.07 0.78 15.15
N VAL A 119 -8.90 0.00 14.09
CA VAL A 119 -7.59 -0.31 13.51
C VAL A 119 -6.85 0.98 13.14
N VAL A 120 -7.53 1.94 12.52
CA VAL A 120 -6.94 3.23 12.16
C VAL A 120 -6.56 4.04 13.40
N LYS A 121 -7.45 4.14 14.40
CA LYS A 121 -7.16 4.83 15.67
C LYS A 121 -5.92 4.26 16.36
N ASN A 122 -5.86 2.93 16.48
CA ASN A 122 -4.76 2.24 17.13
C ASN A 122 -3.45 2.44 16.35
N MET A 123 -3.51 2.34 15.02
CA MET A 123 -2.33 2.60 14.18
C MET A 123 -1.81 4.02 14.37
N VAL A 124 -2.68 5.04 14.34
CA VAL A 124 -2.26 6.43 14.53
C VAL A 124 -1.65 6.65 15.91
N ALA A 125 -2.28 6.12 16.96
CA ALA A 125 -1.75 6.23 18.32
C ALA A 125 -0.38 5.55 18.48
N ASP A 126 -0.19 4.37 17.88
CA ASP A 126 1.07 3.64 17.92
C ASP A 126 2.18 4.44 17.21
N ILE A 127 1.91 5.00 16.03
CA ILE A 127 2.92 5.74 15.27
C ILE A 127 3.21 7.13 15.87
N LYS A 128 2.22 7.81 16.46
CA LYS A 128 2.47 9.04 17.22
C LYS A 128 3.48 8.83 18.35
N LYS A 129 3.43 7.69 19.05
CA LYS A 129 4.41 7.32 20.09
C LYS A 129 5.81 7.04 19.54
N LEU A 130 5.91 6.49 18.33
CA LEU A 130 7.19 6.24 17.66
C LEU A 130 7.81 7.51 17.04
N GLY A 131 6.99 8.52 16.77
CA GLY A 131 7.41 9.74 16.11
C GLY A 131 7.63 9.59 14.59
N PRO A 132 8.22 10.61 13.94
CA PRO A 132 8.45 10.60 12.49
C PRO A 132 9.38 9.46 12.07
N SER A 133 9.15 8.92 10.86
CA SER A 133 10.02 7.89 10.31
C SER A 133 11.46 8.41 10.14
N PRO A 134 12.49 7.59 10.47
CA PRO A 134 13.89 7.94 10.24
C PRO A 134 14.23 8.04 8.74
N VAL A 135 13.38 7.46 7.88
CA VAL A 135 13.49 7.55 6.43
C VAL A 135 12.84 8.86 5.97
N GLN A 136 13.51 10.02 6.13
CA GLN A 136 12.99 11.28 5.61
C GLN A 136 14.03 12.26 5.02
N LYS A 137 13.59 12.89 3.90
CA LYS A 137 14.03 14.14 3.23
C LYS A 137 15.10 14.13 2.12
N LYS A 138 15.46 13.01 1.48
CA LYS A 138 16.29 13.09 0.23
C LYS A 138 15.53 12.91 -1.08
N VAL A 139 14.29 12.41 -1.07
CA VAL A 139 13.60 11.97 -2.30
C VAL A 139 12.75 13.06 -2.96
N ALA A 140 12.68 14.28 -2.40
CA ALA A 140 12.05 15.42 -3.09
C ALA A 140 12.70 15.72 -4.45
N ALA A 141 13.95 15.29 -4.67
CA ALA A 141 14.65 15.42 -5.95
C ALA A 141 14.41 14.24 -6.93
N ALA A 142 13.97 13.06 -6.47
CA ALA A 142 13.85 11.85 -7.31
C ALA A 142 12.40 11.53 -7.72
N ALA A 143 11.40 12.18 -7.11
CA ALA A 143 9.98 11.96 -7.42
C ALA A 143 9.52 12.50 -8.80
N HIS A 144 10.44 12.98 -9.65
CA HIS A 144 10.19 13.20 -11.08
C HIS A 144 10.22 11.90 -11.92
N GLY A 145 10.41 10.72 -11.29
CA GLY A 145 10.39 9.43 -11.99
C GLY A 145 9.00 8.93 -12.42
N ALA A 146 7.90 9.55 -11.95
CA ALA A 146 6.56 9.22 -12.45
C ALA A 146 6.32 9.72 -13.89
N ALA A 147 7.05 10.76 -14.32
CA ALA A 147 7.01 11.23 -15.71
C ALA A 147 7.58 10.19 -16.69
N ALA A 148 8.51 9.34 -16.26
CA ALA A 148 9.09 8.31 -17.13
C ALA A 148 8.09 7.19 -17.51
N ALA A 149 7.11 6.89 -16.65
CA ALA A 149 6.05 5.93 -16.99
C ALA A 149 5.07 6.50 -18.02
N ASP A 150 4.82 7.81 -17.98
CA ASP A 150 4.03 8.52 -18.99
C ASP A 150 4.79 8.61 -20.32
N ASP A 151 6.11 8.76 -20.27
CA ASP A 151 6.98 8.75 -21.47
C ASP A 151 6.99 7.38 -22.15
N ASP A 152 7.07 6.26 -21.40
CA ASP A 152 7.02 4.90 -21.96
C ASP A 152 5.64 4.61 -22.60
N LEU A 153 4.54 5.06 -21.97
CA LEU A 153 3.18 4.97 -22.54
C LEU A 153 2.98 5.91 -23.73
N ALA A 154 3.61 7.09 -23.71
CA ALA A 154 3.66 8.01 -24.84
C ALA A 154 4.50 7.46 -26.00
N GLU A 155 5.56 6.70 -25.72
CA GLU A 155 6.38 6.03 -26.72
C GLU A 155 5.66 4.81 -27.32
N LEU A 156 5.00 4.01 -26.48
CA LEU A 156 4.15 2.88 -26.91
C LEU A 156 2.92 3.34 -27.73
N SER A 157 2.34 4.50 -27.40
CA SER A 157 1.24 5.09 -28.19
C SER A 157 1.72 5.69 -29.52
N LYS A 158 2.96 6.21 -29.59
CA LYS A 158 3.60 6.59 -30.87
C LYS A 158 3.91 5.36 -31.74
N ILE A 159 4.28 4.23 -31.13
CA ILE A 159 4.49 2.95 -31.83
C ILE A 159 3.16 2.39 -32.35
N SER A 160 2.06 2.52 -31.59
CA SER A 160 0.75 2.00 -32.01
C SER A 160 0.03 2.88 -33.05
N ALA A 161 0.43 4.16 -33.19
CA ALA A 161 -0.25 5.13 -34.04
C ALA A 161 0.19 5.19 -35.51
N GLY A 162 1.11 4.36 -36.01
CA GLY A 162 1.45 4.52 -37.44
C GLY A 162 2.55 3.71 -38.13
N LYS A 163 3.00 2.57 -37.61
CA LYS A 163 3.87 1.68 -38.41
C LYS A 163 3.46 0.23 -38.22
N LYS A 164 3.00 -0.42 -39.30
CA LYS A 164 2.94 -1.88 -39.35
C LYS A 164 4.34 -2.39 -39.00
N VAL A 165 4.46 -3.05 -37.85
CA VAL A 165 5.65 -3.83 -37.54
C VAL A 165 5.60 -5.03 -38.48
N GLU A 166 6.36 -4.96 -39.58
CA GLU A 166 6.60 -6.13 -40.40
C GLU A 166 7.35 -7.14 -39.52
N ALA A 167 6.76 -8.32 -39.36
CA ALA A 167 7.39 -9.42 -38.66
C ALA A 167 8.70 -9.75 -39.40
N ALA A 168 9.83 -9.67 -38.68
CA ALA A 168 11.10 -10.15 -39.20
C ALA A 168 10.93 -11.61 -39.63
N PRO A 169 11.38 -12.00 -40.84
CA PRO A 169 11.22 -13.36 -41.31
C PRO A 169 11.95 -14.30 -40.37
N LEU A 170 11.20 -15.25 -39.80
CA LEU A 170 11.73 -16.38 -39.02
C LEU A 170 12.81 -17.06 -39.87
N GLN A 171 14.08 -16.88 -39.48
CA GLN A 171 15.16 -17.68 -40.01
C GLN A 171 14.89 -19.12 -39.61
N LYS A 172 14.46 -19.93 -40.58
CA LYS A 172 14.40 -21.38 -40.44
C LYS A 172 15.83 -21.86 -40.30
N GLN A 173 16.16 -22.43 -39.14
CA GLN A 173 17.28 -23.35 -38.99
C GLN A 173 16.97 -24.66 -39.70
#